data_AF-A0A3N1H455-F1
#
_entry.id   AF-A0A3N1H455-F1
#
_cell.length_a   1.000
_cell.length_b   1.000
_cell.length_c   1.000
_cell.angle_alpha   90.00
_cell.angle_beta   90.00
_cell.angle_gamma   90.00
#
_symmetry.space_group_name_H-M   'P 1'
#
loop_
_entity.id
_entity.type
_entity.pdbx_description
1 polymer ?
#
loop_
_entity_poly.entity_id
_entity_poly.type
_entity_poly.pdbx_seq_one_letter_code
_entity_poly.pdbx_strand_id
1 'polypeptide(L)'
;MNETGRQIVTSMGMTLDEGVPIDLRGSLDTQAFLAIGDSVEIILSGSHVRTLRDQAAAALGDMAHVDAAEQVVGDAYHAGAQALTAAALARKMAQAASAAGAGEQASTAEQAATRAAGAAERAQTAARTAAEAMGLADEAAEEARAAAILAAQAAGQEPLDKQAGSNLHLV
;
A
#
# COMPACT_ATOMS: atom_id res chain seq x y z
N MET A 1 5.18 -54.64 -2.36
CA MET A 1 6.08 -53.63 -2.93
C MET A 1 5.31 -52.32 -2.92
N ASN A 2 5.55 -51.47 -1.92
CA ASN A 2 4.90 -50.17 -1.80
C ASN A 2 5.99 -49.11 -1.91
N GLU A 3 6.13 -48.51 -3.09
CA GLU A 3 6.84 -47.25 -3.25
C GLU A 3 5.88 -46.12 -2.88
N THR A 4 5.95 -45.66 -1.64
CA THR A 4 5.27 -44.45 -1.20
C THR A 4 5.96 -43.26 -1.88
N GLY A 5 5.30 -42.69 -2.89
CA GLY A 5 5.72 -41.49 -3.58
C GLY A 5 5.97 -40.37 -2.57
N ARG A 6 7.23 -39.92 -2.51
CA ARG A 6 7.71 -38.85 -1.65
C ARG A 6 7.09 -37.53 -2.15
N GLN A 7 6.02 -37.08 -1.50
CA GLN A 7 5.42 -35.78 -1.76
C GLN A 7 6.43 -34.70 -1.33
N ILE A 8 6.97 -33.98 -2.31
CA ILE A 8 7.85 -32.82 -2.04
C ILE A 8 6.94 -31.69 -1.57
N VAL A 9 7.02 -31.34 -0.29
CA VAL A 9 6.33 -30.18 0.28
C VAL A 9 6.99 -28.92 -0.30
N THR A 10 6.22 -28.12 -1.04
CA THR A 10 6.71 -26.94 -1.80
C THR A 10 6.41 -25.60 -1.13
N SER A 11 5.73 -25.59 0.01
CA SER A 11 5.46 -24.37 0.79
C SER A 11 5.50 -24.67 2.29
N MET A 12 6.07 -23.74 3.06
CA MET A 12 6.05 -23.77 4.52
C MET A 12 5.54 -22.40 4.99
N GLY A 13 4.33 -22.38 5.55
CA GLY A 13 3.78 -21.20 6.20
C GLY A 13 4.18 -21.18 7.67
N MET A 14 4.57 -20.02 8.17
CA MET A 14 4.97 -19.84 9.56
C MET A 14 4.43 -18.50 10.06
N THR A 15 3.67 -18.55 11.14
CA THR A 15 3.18 -17.37 11.85
C THR A 15 4.22 -16.99 12.91
N LEU A 16 4.65 -15.74 12.91
CA LEU A 16 5.63 -15.22 13.86
C LEU A 16 4.97 -14.23 14.81
N ASP A 17 5.28 -14.37 16.09
CA ASP A 17 4.89 -13.39 17.09
C ASP A 17 5.60 -12.06 16.86
N GLU A 18 4.95 -10.98 17.27
CA GLU A 18 5.48 -9.62 17.14
C GLU A 18 6.83 -9.49 17.87
N GLY A 19 7.88 -9.07 17.17
CA GLY A 19 9.22 -8.88 17.72
C GLY A 19 10.18 -10.06 17.57
N VAL A 20 9.78 -11.18 16.95
CA VAL A 20 10.72 -12.25 16.60
C VAL A 20 11.70 -11.75 15.53
N PRO A 21 13.03 -11.77 15.78
CA PRO A 21 14.00 -11.33 14.80
C PRO A 21 14.08 -12.33 13.66
N ILE A 22 14.02 -11.81 12.44
CA ILE A 22 14.21 -12.56 11.20
C ILE A 22 15.50 -12.06 10.55
N ASP A 23 16.49 -12.93 10.42
CA ASP A 23 17.78 -12.60 9.81
C ASP A 23 18.01 -13.47 8.58
N LEU A 24 18.16 -12.83 7.41
CA LEU A 24 18.49 -13.50 6.16
C LEU A 24 19.97 -13.28 5.86
N ARG A 25 20.78 -14.32 6.05
CA ARG A 25 22.22 -14.29 5.76
C ARG A 25 22.52 -15.00 4.45
N GLY A 26 23.08 -14.26 3.49
CA GLY A 26 23.56 -14.82 2.24
C GLY A 26 24.93 -15.49 2.41
N SER A 27 25.08 -16.71 1.91
CA SER A 27 26.39 -17.33 1.68
C SER A 27 26.88 -17.05 0.25
N LEU A 28 28.21 -16.96 0.10
CA LEU A 28 28.89 -16.79 -1.20
C LEU A 28 28.56 -17.92 -2.20
N ASP A 29 28.08 -19.07 -1.72
CA ASP A 29 27.81 -20.28 -2.52
C ASP A 29 26.35 -20.39 -3.03
N THR A 30 25.68 -19.26 -3.28
CA THR A 30 24.29 -19.19 -3.81
C THR A 30 23.19 -19.77 -2.90
N GLN A 31 23.48 -20.00 -1.62
CA GLN A 31 22.48 -20.40 -0.63
C GLN A 31 22.25 -19.26 0.36
N ALA A 32 21.02 -19.14 0.86
CA ALA A 32 20.74 -18.22 1.95
C ALA A 32 20.19 -18.98 3.15
N PHE A 33 20.57 -18.50 4.33
CA PHE A 33 20.08 -18.98 5.61
C PHE A 33 19.06 -17.98 6.13
N LEU A 34 17.82 -18.42 6.27
CA LEU A 34 16.79 -17.68 6.98
C LEU A 34 16.78 -18.19 8.42
N ALA A 35 17.24 -17.33 9.34
CA ALA A 35 17.18 -17.56 10.77
C ALA A 35 15.95 -16.84 11.34
N ILE A 36 15.17 -17.56 12.14
CA ILE A 36 13.97 -17.05 12.79
C ILE A 36 14.12 -17.32 14.28
N GLY A 37 14.32 -16.26 15.07
CA GLY A 37 14.72 -16.39 16.47
C GLY A 37 15.99 -17.22 16.62
N ASP A 38 16.01 -18.10 17.63
CA ASP A 38 17.23 -18.81 18.04
C ASP A 38 17.25 -20.29 17.58
N SER A 39 16.18 -20.75 16.93
CA SER A 39 15.86 -22.19 16.87
C SER A 39 15.45 -22.73 15.50
N VAL A 40 15.22 -21.88 14.50
CA VAL A 40 14.84 -22.32 13.15
C VAL A 40 15.81 -21.75 12.12
N GLU A 41 16.47 -22.66 11.40
CA GLU A 41 17.35 -22.34 10.27
C GLU A 41 16.80 -23.01 9.01
N ILE A 42 16.48 -22.20 8.00
CA ILE A 42 15.97 -22.67 6.71
C ILE A 42 17.02 -22.39 5.64
N ILE A 43 17.43 -23.44 4.94
CA ILE A 43 18.37 -23.36 3.83
C ILE A 43 17.60 -23.16 2.53
N LEU A 44 17.76 -21.99 1.92
CA LEU A 44 17.13 -21.63 0.67
C LEU A 44 18.10 -21.89 -0.49
N SER A 45 17.63 -22.61 -1.51
CA SER A 45 18.36 -22.76 -2.76
C SER A 45 18.44 -21.42 -3.51
N GLY A 46 19.49 -21.22 -4.31
CA GLY A 46 19.72 -19.95 -5.02
C GLY A 46 18.60 -19.53 -5.98
N SER A 47 17.78 -20.47 -6.47
CA SER A 47 16.57 -20.13 -7.23
C SER A 47 15.52 -19.45 -6.35
N HIS A 48 15.27 -19.97 -5.15
CA HIS A 48 14.31 -19.39 -4.21
C HIS A 48 14.80 -18.03 -3.67
N VAL A 49 16.10 -17.89 -3.42
CA VAL A 49 16.69 -16.60 -3.00
C VAL A 49 16.49 -15.53 -4.08
N ARG A 50 16.69 -15.88 -5.36
CA ARG A 50 16.43 -14.96 -6.47
C ARG A 50 14.95 -14.58 -6.54
N THR A 51 14.04 -15.56 -6.49
CA THR A 51 12.59 -15.29 -6.51
C THR A 51 12.16 -14.41 -5.34
N LEU A 52 12.63 -14.67 -4.13
CA LEU A 52 12.33 -13.85 -2.95
C LEU A 52 12.89 -12.43 -3.09
N ARG A 53 14.11 -12.29 -3.62
CA ARG A 53 14.71 -10.97 -3.87
C ARG A 53 13.89 -10.18 -4.90
N ASP A 54 13.49 -10.83 -5.98
CA ASP A 54 12.74 -10.17 -7.05
C ASP A 54 11.31 -9.81 -6.58
N GLN A 55 10.68 -10.66 -5.75
CA GLN A 55 9.40 -10.35 -5.08
C GLN A 55 9.53 -9.23 -4.06
N ALA A 56 10.58 -9.21 -3.25
CA ALA A 56 10.83 -8.14 -2.29
C ALA A 56 11.11 -6.81 -3.00
N ALA A 57 11.88 -6.83 -4.09
CA ALA A 57 12.13 -5.65 -4.91
C ALA A 57 10.85 -5.13 -5.57
N ALA A 58 9.99 -6.02 -6.07
CA ALA A 58 8.69 -5.65 -6.61
C ALA A 58 7.77 -5.05 -5.52
N ALA A 59 7.65 -5.70 -4.37
CA ALA A 59 6.84 -5.22 -3.25
C ALA A 59 7.33 -3.85 -2.72
N LEU A 60 8.65 -3.65 -2.58
CA LEU A 60 9.22 -2.36 -2.20
C LEU A 60 8.99 -1.29 -3.28
N GLY A 61 9.05 -1.67 -4.56
CA GLY A 61 8.70 -0.79 -5.67
C GLY A 61 7.23 -0.37 -5.64
N ASP A 62 6.33 -1.32 -5.41
CA ASP A 62 4.89 -1.07 -5.30
C ASP A 62 4.57 -0.15 -4.10
N MET A 63 5.20 -0.38 -2.93
CA MET A 63 5.06 0.50 -1.77
C MET A 63 5.55 1.93 -2.07
N ALA A 64 6.68 2.09 -2.75
CA ALA A 64 7.18 3.41 -3.12
C ALA A 64 6.23 4.14 -4.08
N HIS A 65 5.54 3.42 -4.96
CA HIS A 65 4.53 3.98 -5.84
C HIS A 65 3.25 4.39 -5.09
N VAL A 66 2.81 3.61 -4.10
CA VAL A 66 1.68 3.95 -3.23
C VAL A 66 1.99 5.20 -2.40
N ASP A 67 3.15 5.24 -1.72
CA ASP A 67 3.58 6.41 -0.93
C ASP A 67 3.63 7.68 -1.79
N ALA A 68 4.17 7.57 -3.02
CA ALA A 68 4.21 8.71 -3.94
C ALA A 68 2.80 9.17 -4.37
N ALA A 69 1.86 8.24 -4.58
CA ALA A 69 0.48 8.56 -4.91
C ALA A 69 -0.24 9.24 -3.73
N GLU A 70 -0.09 8.72 -2.52
CA GLU A 70 -0.64 9.33 -1.30
C GLU A 70 -0.11 10.74 -1.09
N GLN A 71 1.19 10.95 -1.30
CA GLN A 71 1.81 12.27 -1.19
C GLN A 71 1.18 13.27 -2.17
N VAL A 72 0.97 12.88 -3.43
CA VAL A 72 0.34 13.76 -4.44
C VAL A 72 -1.11 14.09 -4.06
N VAL A 73 -1.88 13.14 -3.53
CA VAL A 73 -3.24 13.39 -3.01
C VAL A 73 -3.21 14.35 -1.83
N GLY A 74 -2.27 14.14 -0.91
CA GLY A 74 -2.02 15.05 0.21
C GLY A 74 -1.70 16.46 -0.25
N ASP A 75 -0.77 16.63 -1.19
CA ASP A 75 -0.37 17.94 -1.74
C ASP A 75 -1.55 18.64 -2.41
N ALA A 76 -2.37 17.91 -3.17
CA ALA A 76 -3.59 18.45 -3.78
C ALA A 76 -4.59 18.96 -2.72
N TYR A 77 -4.77 18.22 -1.63
CA TYR A 77 -5.62 18.65 -0.52
C TYR A 77 -5.10 19.94 0.14
N HIS A 78 -3.80 20.00 0.44
CA HIS A 78 -3.16 21.18 1.01
C HIS A 78 -3.25 22.40 0.09
N ALA A 79 -3.00 22.22 -1.21
CA ALA A 79 -3.16 23.28 -2.21
C ALA A 79 -4.60 23.81 -2.25
N GLY A 80 -5.58 22.90 -2.13
CA GLY A 80 -7.00 23.27 -2.02
C GLY A 80 -7.29 24.12 -0.78
N ALA A 81 -6.76 23.75 0.38
CA ALA A 81 -6.92 24.50 1.63
C ALA A 81 -6.26 25.89 1.55
N GLN A 82 -5.07 25.98 0.96
CA GLN A 82 -4.38 27.25 0.72
C GLN A 82 -5.20 28.15 -0.22
N ALA A 83 -5.76 27.58 -1.29
CA ALA A 83 -6.59 28.30 -2.24
C ALA A 83 -7.89 28.84 -1.59
N LEU A 84 -8.52 28.09 -0.68
CA LEU A 84 -9.67 28.60 0.11
C LEU A 84 -9.27 29.77 1.00
N THR A 85 -8.10 29.69 1.64
CA THR A 85 -7.58 30.75 2.50
C THR A 85 -7.31 32.02 1.66
N ALA A 86 -6.70 31.86 0.50
CA ALA A 86 -6.47 32.96 -0.45
C ALA A 86 -7.80 33.56 -0.95
N ALA A 87 -8.81 32.74 -1.23
CA ALA A 87 -10.14 33.21 -1.63
C ALA A 87 -10.80 34.04 -0.52
N ALA A 88 -10.74 33.57 0.73
CA ALA A 88 -11.29 34.28 1.88
C ALA A 88 -10.60 35.64 2.11
N LEU A 89 -9.27 35.68 1.96
CA LEU A 89 -8.50 36.93 2.05
C LEU A 89 -8.88 37.90 0.94
N ALA A 90 -8.97 37.43 -0.30
CA ALA A 90 -9.34 38.25 -1.45
C ALA A 90 -10.75 38.84 -1.30
N ARG A 91 -11.72 38.08 -0.77
CA ARG A 91 -13.07 38.62 -0.45
C ARG A 91 -13.03 39.72 0.59
N LYS A 92 -12.23 39.56 1.66
CA LYS A 92 -12.06 40.61 2.68
C LYS A 92 -11.48 41.88 2.07
N MET A 93 -10.50 41.74 1.16
CA MET A 93 -9.93 42.88 0.43
C MET A 93 -10.95 43.54 -0.50
N ALA A 94 -11.78 42.76 -1.20
CA ALA A 94 -12.84 43.27 -2.05
C ALA A 94 -13.85 44.12 -1.25
N GLN A 95 -14.26 43.62 -0.08
CA GLN A 95 -15.15 44.33 0.83
C GLN A 95 -14.54 45.64 1.35
N ALA A 96 -13.26 45.61 1.74
CA ALA A 96 -12.56 46.81 2.21
C ALA A 96 -12.41 47.86 1.08
N ALA A 97 -12.04 47.42 -0.13
CA ALA A 97 -11.94 48.30 -1.29
C ALA A 97 -13.31 48.90 -1.67
N SER A 98 -14.37 48.10 -1.62
CA SER A 98 -15.74 48.57 -1.87
C SER A 98 -16.17 49.62 -0.85
N ALA A 99 -15.92 49.39 0.44
CA ALA A 99 -16.22 50.35 1.50
C ALA A 99 -15.43 51.66 1.37
N ALA A 100 -14.23 51.62 0.77
CA ALA A 100 -13.41 52.78 0.48
C ALA A 100 -13.77 53.49 -0.85
N GLY A 101 -14.76 52.99 -1.60
CA GLY A 101 -15.15 53.54 -2.91
C GLY A 101 -14.22 53.15 -4.07
N ALA A 102 -13.27 52.24 -3.84
CA ALA A 102 -12.30 51.77 -4.82
C ALA A 102 -12.89 50.61 -5.67
N GLY A 103 -13.85 50.93 -6.54
CA GLY A 103 -14.66 49.95 -7.27
C GLY A 103 -13.88 49.01 -8.19
N GLU A 104 -12.86 49.49 -8.89
CA GLU A 104 -12.01 48.66 -9.76
C GLU A 104 -11.18 47.63 -8.96
N GLN A 105 -10.63 48.06 -7.83
CA GLN A 105 -9.86 47.21 -6.92
C GLN A 105 -10.77 46.18 -6.25
N ALA A 106 -11.99 46.57 -5.87
CA ALA A 106 -12.99 45.65 -5.35
C ALA A 106 -13.35 44.54 -6.36
N SER A 107 -13.61 44.93 -7.62
CA SER A 107 -13.90 43.97 -8.71
C SER A 107 -12.73 43.03 -8.97
N THR A 108 -11.51 43.57 -9.02
CA THR A 108 -10.29 42.76 -9.23
C THR A 108 -10.09 41.74 -8.10
N ALA A 109 -10.29 42.16 -6.85
CA ALA A 109 -10.18 41.29 -5.69
C ALA A 109 -11.27 40.20 -5.66
N GLU A 110 -12.50 40.51 -6.08
CA GLU A 110 -13.58 39.52 -6.16
C GLU A 110 -13.33 38.48 -7.27
N GLN A 111 -12.77 38.90 -8.41
CA GLN A 111 -12.33 37.98 -9.46
C GLN A 111 -11.17 37.08 -8.99
N ALA A 112 -10.24 37.61 -8.19
CA ALA A 112 -9.19 36.81 -7.57
C ALA A 112 -9.76 35.79 -6.59
N ALA A 113 -10.73 36.20 -5.75
CA ALA A 113 -11.43 35.30 -4.84
C ALA A 113 -12.14 34.16 -5.57
N THR A 114 -12.86 34.48 -6.66
CA THR A 114 -13.57 33.49 -7.48
C THR A 114 -12.62 32.48 -8.11
N ARG A 115 -11.49 32.94 -8.67
CA ARG A 115 -10.47 32.05 -9.25
C ARG A 115 -9.84 31.15 -8.20
N ALA A 116 -9.53 31.67 -7.02
CA ALA A 116 -8.96 30.89 -5.93
C ALA A 116 -9.97 29.83 -5.40
N ALA A 117 -11.24 30.18 -5.26
CA ALA A 117 -12.28 29.22 -4.88
C ALA A 117 -12.45 28.10 -5.91
N GLY A 118 -12.46 28.43 -7.21
CA GLY A 118 -12.51 27.43 -8.28
C GLY A 118 -11.25 26.58 -8.39
N ALA A 119 -10.08 27.09 -8.01
CA ALA A 119 -8.87 26.27 -7.87
C ALA A 119 -9.00 25.27 -6.71
N ALA A 120 -9.53 25.71 -5.57
CA ALA A 120 -9.75 24.85 -4.41
C ALA A 120 -10.72 23.70 -4.71
N GLU A 121 -11.85 23.99 -5.37
CA GLU A 121 -12.86 22.99 -5.72
C GLU A 121 -12.28 21.92 -6.65
N ARG A 122 -11.51 22.34 -7.67
CA ARG A 122 -10.83 21.40 -8.58
C ARG A 122 -9.81 20.52 -7.85
N ALA A 123 -9.04 21.10 -6.93
CA ALA A 123 -8.07 20.34 -6.13
C ALA A 123 -8.76 19.30 -5.24
N GLN A 124 -9.85 19.66 -4.57
CA GLN A 124 -10.64 18.73 -3.75
C GLN A 124 -11.28 17.61 -4.59
N THR A 125 -11.79 17.95 -5.78
CA THR A 125 -12.36 16.97 -6.70
C THR A 125 -11.29 15.98 -7.15
N ALA A 126 -10.14 16.48 -7.58
CA ALA A 126 -9.01 15.64 -7.99
C ALA A 126 -8.54 14.71 -6.87
N ALA A 127 -8.40 15.23 -5.64
CA ALA A 127 -8.02 14.43 -4.48
C ALA A 127 -9.05 13.32 -4.17
N ARG A 128 -10.35 13.61 -4.27
CA ARG A 128 -11.40 12.60 -4.07
C ARG A 128 -11.35 11.52 -5.15
N THR A 129 -11.28 11.90 -6.41
CA THR A 129 -11.21 10.95 -7.53
C THR A 129 -9.97 10.06 -7.44
N ALA A 130 -8.83 10.62 -7.02
CA ALA A 130 -7.62 9.84 -6.79
C ALA A 130 -7.80 8.83 -5.65
N ALA A 131 -8.39 9.24 -4.52
CA ALA A 131 -8.67 8.34 -3.41
C ALA A 131 -9.63 7.20 -3.78
N GLU A 132 -10.68 7.50 -4.56
CA GLU A 132 -11.61 6.48 -5.08
C GLU A 132 -10.89 5.48 -6.00
N ALA A 133 -10.00 5.95 -6.88
CA ALA A 133 -9.22 5.08 -7.76
C ALA A 133 -8.25 4.18 -6.98
N MET A 134 -7.64 4.69 -5.90
CA MET A 134 -6.79 3.89 -5.01
C MET A 134 -7.60 2.79 -4.31
N GLY A 135 -8.79 3.12 -3.78
CA GLY A 135 -9.68 2.12 -3.19
C GLY A 135 -10.09 1.00 -4.16
N LEU A 136 -10.41 1.35 -5.41
CA LEU A 136 -10.70 0.36 -6.45
C LEU A 136 -9.50 -0.52 -6.79
N ALA A 137 -8.28 0.04 -6.77
CA ALA A 137 -7.06 -0.72 -6.99
C ALA A 137 -6.81 -1.71 -5.85
N ASP A 138 -7.05 -1.31 -4.60
CA ASP A 138 -6.95 -2.18 -3.42
C ASP A 138 -7.98 -3.32 -3.47
N GLU A 139 -9.23 -3.02 -3.84
CA GLU A 139 -10.28 -4.03 -4.03
C GLU A 139 -9.87 -5.05 -5.11
N ALA A 140 -9.39 -4.58 -6.26
CA ALA A 140 -8.92 -5.45 -7.34
C ALA A 140 -7.71 -6.30 -6.92
N ALA A 141 -6.79 -5.74 -6.12
CA ALA A 141 -5.65 -6.47 -5.59
C ALA A 141 -6.10 -7.58 -4.62
N GLU A 142 -7.10 -7.32 -3.78
CA GLU A 142 -7.66 -8.30 -2.85
C GLU A 142 -8.43 -9.41 -3.59
N GLU A 143 -9.22 -9.07 -4.60
CA GLU A 143 -9.86 -10.05 -5.48
C GLU A 143 -8.84 -10.96 -6.18
N ALA A 144 -7.74 -10.37 -6.68
CA ALA A 144 -6.65 -11.13 -7.30
C ALA A 144 -5.97 -12.08 -6.30
N ARG A 145 -5.74 -11.63 -5.05
CA ARG A 145 -5.22 -12.48 -3.97
C ARG A 145 -6.18 -13.62 -3.65
N ALA A 146 -7.47 -13.33 -3.49
CA ALA A 146 -8.49 -14.35 -3.23
C ALA A 146 -8.54 -15.39 -4.36
N ALA A 147 -8.50 -14.95 -5.62
CA ALA A 147 -8.45 -15.83 -6.78
C ALA A 147 -7.19 -16.70 -6.81
N ALA A 148 -6.03 -16.14 -6.48
CA ALA A 148 -4.77 -16.87 -6.38
C ALA A 148 -4.81 -17.94 -5.28
N ILE A 149 -5.40 -17.63 -4.12
CA ILE A 149 -5.60 -18.58 -3.03
C ILE A 149 -6.52 -19.73 -3.48
N LEU A 150 -7.65 -19.42 -4.11
CA LEU A 150 -8.58 -20.44 -4.61
C LEU A 150 -7.94 -21.32 -5.69
N ALA A 151 -7.14 -20.74 -6.59
CA ALA A 151 -6.40 -21.48 -7.60
C ALA A 151 -5.36 -22.43 -6.97
N ALA A 152 -4.64 -22.00 -5.92
CA ALA A 152 -3.72 -22.84 -5.17
C ALA A 152 -4.44 -24.01 -4.47
N GLN A 153 -5.60 -23.73 -3.85
CA GLN A 153 -6.46 -24.76 -3.23
C GLN A 153 -6.96 -25.79 -4.25
N ALA A 154 -7.40 -25.34 -5.44
CA ALA A 154 -7.85 -26.22 -6.51
C ALA A 154 -6.72 -27.07 -7.12
N ALA A 155 -5.48 -26.56 -7.11
CA ALA A 155 -4.30 -27.31 -7.52
C ALA A 155 -3.83 -28.35 -6.48
N GLY A 156 -4.54 -28.53 -5.37
CA GLY A 156 -4.20 -29.48 -4.32
C GLY A 156 -3.13 -28.97 -3.33
N GLN A 157 -2.89 -27.66 -3.27
CA GLN A 157 -2.15 -27.05 -2.17
C GLN A 157 -3.16 -26.65 -1.08
N GLU A 158 -3.32 -27.48 -0.04
CA GLU A 158 -4.24 -27.18 1.05
C GLU A 158 -3.90 -25.85 1.74
N PRO A 159 -4.90 -25.06 2.17
CA PRO A 159 -4.68 -23.86 2.96
C PRO A 159 -4.18 -24.27 4.36
N LEU A 160 -3.13 -23.58 4.83
CA LEU A 160 -2.33 -23.88 6.02
C LEU A 160 -3.09 -23.95 7.37
N ASP A 161 -4.40 -23.68 7.42
CA ASP A 161 -5.14 -23.47 8.66
C ASP A 161 -5.80 -24.73 9.28
N LYS A 162 -5.70 -25.92 8.67
CA LYS A 162 -6.45 -27.10 9.18
C LYS A 162 -5.64 -28.18 9.90
N GLN A 163 -4.32 -28.08 10.03
CA GLN A 163 -3.54 -29.13 10.72
C GLN A 163 -3.22 -28.88 12.21
N ALA A 164 -3.56 -27.72 12.78
CA ALA A 164 -3.28 -27.42 14.19
C ALA A 164 -4.27 -28.08 15.19
N GLY A 165 -5.33 -28.76 14.72
CA GLY A 165 -6.44 -29.20 15.59
C GLY A 165 -6.51 -30.67 15.98
N SER A 166 -5.67 -31.57 15.45
CA SER A 166 -5.97 -33.01 15.48
C SER A 166 -4.93 -33.92 16.13
N ASN A 167 -4.14 -33.43 17.09
CA ASN A 167 -3.23 -34.26 17.89
C ASN A 167 -3.38 -34.01 19.41
N LEU A 168 -4.59 -34.21 19.93
CA LEU A 168 -4.82 -34.21 21.39
C LEU A 168 -5.73 -35.39 21.79
N HIS A 169 -5.16 -36.60 21.77
CA HIS A 169 -5.52 -37.85 22.48
C HIS A 169 -4.90 -39.01 21.69
N LEU A 170 -4.09 -39.92 22.25
CA LEU A 170 -4.25 -40.68 23.48
C LEU A 170 -2.88 -41.12 24.03
N VAL A 171 -2.90 -41.40 25.33
CA VAL A 171 -1.92 -42.08 26.19
C VAL A 171 -1.52 -43.45 25.62
#